data_AF-A0A0M4D468-F1
#
_entry.id   AF-A0A0M4D468-F1
#
_cell.length_a   1.000
_cell.length_b   1.000
_cell.length_c   1.000
_cell.angle_alpha   90.00
_cell.angle_beta   90.00
_cell.angle_gamma   90.00
#
_symmetry.space_group_name_H-M   'P 1'
#
loop_
_entity.id
_entity.type
_entity.pdbx_description
1 polymer ?
#
loop_
_entity_poly.entity_id
_entity_poly.type
_entity_poly.pdbx_seq_one_letter_code
_entity_poly.pdbx_strand_id
1 'polypeptide(L)'
;MPLPIHPPSLPGEGTPSFEALLSLGLYAAIAVLLVGLLLFLAGYLGNKTHSVAKGEPYESGVVPTGEARLTEPVPFYLVAIFFIVFDVEMIFVVSWAVAYDRLGWGGFAQVAFFILILFLGLIHLWKTGGLDWGPRARSLPSKRERME
;
A
#
# COMPACT_ATOMS: atom_id res chain seq x y z
N MET A 1 -13.26 -12.27 52.71
CA MET A 1 -11.91 -12.36 52.12
C MET A 1 -12.10 -12.54 50.62
N PRO A 2 -11.89 -11.52 49.79
CA PRO A 2 -12.04 -11.67 48.34
C PRO A 2 -10.80 -12.36 47.79
N LEU A 3 -10.99 -13.37 46.94
CA LEU A 3 -9.91 -14.06 46.25
C LEU A 3 -9.24 -13.11 45.24
N PRO A 4 -7.90 -13.15 45.08
CA PRO A 4 -7.23 -12.42 44.01
C PRO A 4 -7.73 -12.94 42.67
N ILE A 5 -8.43 -12.08 41.93
CA ILE A 5 -8.87 -12.36 40.57
C ILE A 5 -7.63 -12.22 39.70
N HIS A 6 -6.94 -13.33 39.45
CA HIS A 6 -5.87 -13.35 38.45
C HIS A 6 -6.56 -13.20 37.09
N PRO A 7 -6.30 -12.13 36.31
CA PRO A 7 -6.80 -12.08 34.96
C PRO A 7 -6.27 -13.31 34.20
N PRO A 8 -7.08 -13.93 33.32
CA PRO A 8 -6.61 -15.03 32.49
C PRO A 8 -5.41 -14.53 31.67
N SER A 9 -4.25 -15.16 31.86
CA SER A 9 -3.06 -14.91 31.04
C SER A 9 -3.44 -15.13 29.58
N LEU A 10 -3.40 -14.08 28.76
CA LEU A 10 -3.72 -14.18 27.34
C LEU A 10 -2.69 -15.12 26.68
N PRO A 11 -3.11 -16.06 25.82
CA PRO A 11 -2.17 -16.85 25.04
C PRO A 11 -1.31 -15.90 24.19
N GLY A 12 -0.04 -15.71 24.54
CA GLY A 12 0.89 -14.83 23.83
C GLY A 12 1.54 -13.69 24.61
N GLU A 13 1.36 -13.57 25.93
CA GLU A 13 2.01 -12.53 26.78
C GLU A 13 3.54 -12.67 26.96
N GLY A 14 4.19 -13.54 26.20
CA GLY A 14 5.65 -13.66 26.19
C GLY A 14 6.26 -12.80 25.09
N THR A 15 7.46 -12.25 25.32
CA THR A 15 8.35 -11.90 24.21
C THR A 15 8.39 -13.07 23.24
N PRO A 16 8.31 -12.84 21.91
CA PRO A 16 8.29 -13.94 20.95
C PRO A 16 9.41 -14.91 21.28
N SER A 17 9.06 -16.17 21.54
CA SER A 17 10.06 -17.17 21.90
C SER A 17 11.06 -17.29 20.75
N PHE A 18 12.31 -17.61 21.07
CA PHE A 18 13.32 -17.85 20.06
C PHE A 18 12.83 -18.89 19.01
N GLU A 19 12.09 -19.91 19.46
CA GLU A 19 11.43 -20.90 18.61
C GLU A 19 10.38 -20.31 17.65
N ALA A 20 9.59 -19.32 18.11
CA ALA A 20 8.62 -18.65 17.26
C ALA A 20 9.31 -17.80 16.18
N LEU A 21 10.39 -17.09 16.53
CA LEU A 21 11.18 -16.33 15.58
C LEU A 21 11.91 -17.26 14.59
N LEU A 22 12.43 -18.38 15.08
CA LEU A 22 13.09 -19.40 14.27
C LEU A 22 12.11 -20.04 13.28
N SER A 23 10.89 -20.39 13.72
CA SER A 23 9.87 -20.97 12.84
C SER A 23 9.39 -19.98 11.77
N LEU A 24 9.20 -18.71 12.12
CA LEU A 24 8.90 -17.65 11.15
C LEU A 24 10.04 -17.46 10.14
N GLY A 25 11.28 -17.40 10.62
CA GLY A 25 12.47 -17.25 9.77
C GLY A 25 12.66 -18.44 8.83
N LEU A 26 12.47 -19.66 9.33
CA LEU A 26 12.53 -20.88 8.53
C LEU A 26 11.44 -20.92 7.46
N TYR A 27 10.20 -20.55 7.83
CA TYR A 27 9.10 -20.47 6.87
C TYR A 27 9.41 -19.48 5.74
N ALA A 28 9.85 -18.27 6.09
CA ALA A 28 10.22 -17.25 5.10
C ALA A 28 11.38 -17.73 4.21
N ALA A 29 12.40 -18.37 4.79
CA ALA A 29 13.54 -18.91 4.06
C ALA A 29 13.12 -20.01 3.07
N ILE A 30 12.25 -20.95 3.48
CA ILE A 30 11.72 -22.00 2.61
C ILE A 30 10.90 -21.38 1.48
N ALA A 31 10.06 -20.38 1.75
CA ALA A 31 9.26 -19.70 0.73
C ALA A 31 10.15 -19.04 -0.33
N VAL A 32 11.17 -18.29 0.09
CA VAL A 32 12.13 -17.64 -0.81
C VAL A 32 12.95 -18.68 -1.58
N LEU A 33 13.42 -19.74 -0.92
CA LEU A 33 14.15 -20.83 -1.55
C LEU A 33 13.30 -21.54 -2.61
N LEU A 34 12.03 -21.82 -2.31
CA LEU A 34 11.11 -22.46 -3.24
C LEU A 34 10.88 -21.59 -4.47
N VAL A 35 10.58 -20.30 -4.30
CA VAL A 35 10.43 -19.36 -5.42
C VAL A 35 11.73 -19.29 -6.23
N GLY A 36 12.87 -19.17 -5.57
CA GLY A 36 14.18 -19.16 -6.21
C GLY A 36 14.47 -20.44 -6.99
N LEU A 37 14.16 -21.60 -6.43
CA LEU A 37 14.32 -22.90 -7.08
C LEU A 37 13.41 -23.03 -8.30
N LEU A 38 12.15 -22.59 -8.21
CA LEU A 38 11.21 -22.61 -9.32
C LEU A 38 11.68 -21.70 -10.47
N LEU A 39 12.16 -20.49 -10.16
CA LEU A 39 12.73 -19.58 -11.15
C LEU A 39 14.01 -20.15 -11.78
N PHE A 40 14.88 -20.75 -10.97
CA PHE A 40 16.08 -21.43 -11.44
C PHE A 40 15.74 -22.59 -12.39
N LEU A 41 14.81 -23.44 -11.99
CA LEU A 41 14.40 -24.59 -12.78
C LEU A 41 13.70 -24.16 -14.06
N ALA A 42 12.85 -23.13 -14.01
CA ALA A 42 12.21 -22.54 -15.19
C ALA A 42 13.26 -21.97 -16.17
N GLY A 43 14.30 -21.31 -15.67
CA GLY A 43 15.39 -20.78 -16.50
C GLY A 43 16.35 -21.86 -17.04
N TYR A 44 16.52 -22.97 -16.31
CA TYR A 44 17.41 -24.07 -16.68
C TYR A 44 16.76 -25.07 -17.65
N LEU A 45 15.51 -25.47 -17.40
CA LEU A 45 14.73 -26.38 -18.28
C LEU A 45 14.09 -25.64 -19.46
N GLY A 46 13.90 -24.32 -19.36
CA GLY A 46 13.26 -23.52 -20.39
C GLY A 46 14.08 -23.47 -21.69
N ASN A 47 13.42 -23.69 -22.83
CA ASN A 47 14.05 -23.56 -24.13
C ASN A 47 14.41 -22.08 -24.41
N LYS A 48 15.71 -21.80 -24.54
CA LYS A 48 16.23 -20.47 -24.81
C LYS A 48 16.14 -20.17 -26.31
N THR A 49 15.02 -19.61 -26.74
CA THR A 49 14.93 -19.01 -28.08
C THR A 49 15.43 -17.56 -28.05
N HIS A 50 16.36 -17.27 -28.97
CA HIS A 50 16.96 -15.97 -29.20
C HIS A 50 16.47 -15.45 -30.56
N SER A 51 15.49 -14.56 -30.55
CA SER A 51 14.99 -13.87 -31.74
C SER A 51 14.90 -12.38 -31.42
N VAL A 52 15.22 -11.53 -32.39
CA VAL A 52 15.13 -10.07 -32.25
C VAL A 52 13.71 -9.66 -31.85
N ALA A 53 12.69 -10.23 -32.50
CA ALA A 53 11.28 -9.96 -32.21
C ALA A 53 10.84 -10.37 -30.79
N LYS A 54 11.54 -11.31 -30.14
CA LYS A 54 11.25 -11.70 -28.74
C LYS A 54 11.81 -10.68 -27.73
N GLY A 55 12.83 -9.93 -28.14
CA GLY A 55 13.44 -8.88 -27.31
C GLY A 55 12.79 -7.51 -27.47
N GLU A 56 11.89 -7.34 -28.44
CA GLU A 56 11.20 -6.08 -28.69
C GLU A 56 9.98 -5.92 -27.75
N PRO A 57 9.73 -4.71 -27.22
CA PRO A 57 8.50 -4.39 -26.50
C PRO A 57 7.25 -4.71 -27.33
N TYR A 58 6.24 -5.28 -26.68
CA TYR A 58 4.97 -5.59 -27.34
C TYR A 58 4.15 -4.31 -27.58
N GLU A 59 3.96 -3.93 -28.84
CA GLU A 59 3.13 -2.79 -29.26
C GLU A 59 2.03 -3.18 -30.26
N SER A 60 1.37 -4.34 -30.05
CA SER A 60 0.26 -4.83 -30.89
C SER A 60 0.58 -4.86 -32.41
N GLY A 61 1.84 -5.12 -32.76
CA GLY A 61 2.32 -5.21 -34.15
C GLY A 61 2.89 -3.91 -34.73
N VAL A 62 2.98 -2.83 -33.93
CA VAL A 62 3.65 -1.59 -34.31
C VAL A 62 5.08 -1.61 -33.80
N VAL A 63 6.00 -0.98 -34.53
CA VAL A 63 7.37 -0.79 -34.06
C VAL A 63 7.34 0.28 -32.96
N PRO A 64 7.95 0.02 -31.78
CA PRO A 64 8.01 1.01 -30.72
C PRO A 64 8.59 2.33 -31.19
N THR A 65 7.84 3.42 -31.00
CA THR A 65 8.26 4.76 -31.39
C THR A 65 8.17 5.73 -30.22
N GLY A 66 9.21 6.58 -30.09
CA GLY A 66 9.26 7.63 -29.07
C GLY A 66 9.93 7.21 -27.76
N GLU A 67 9.97 8.15 -26.83
CA GLU A 67 10.49 7.95 -25.47
C GLU A 67 9.38 7.37 -24.58
N ALA A 68 9.69 6.33 -23.79
CA ALA A 68 8.76 5.74 -22.82
C ALA A 68 8.45 6.66 -21.60
N ARG A 69 8.85 7.94 -21.67
CA ARG A 69 8.62 8.94 -20.63
C ARG A 69 7.32 9.68 -20.90
N LEU A 70 6.24 9.22 -20.27
CA LEU A 70 4.99 9.97 -20.20
C LEU A 70 5.22 11.19 -19.29
N THR A 71 5.01 12.41 -19.79
CA THR A 71 5.14 13.68 -19.04
C THR A 71 3.79 14.10 -18.51
N GLU A 72 3.09 13.14 -17.93
CA GLU A 72 1.73 13.34 -17.47
C GLU A 72 1.84 13.66 -15.99
N PRO A 73 1.19 14.73 -15.48
CA PRO A 73 1.22 15.06 -14.07
C PRO A 73 0.62 13.89 -13.31
N VAL A 74 1.48 13.07 -12.71
CA VAL A 74 1.16 11.78 -12.10
C VAL A 74 0.32 12.06 -10.84
N PRO A 75 -1.03 11.92 -10.86
CA PRO A 75 -1.86 12.18 -9.68
C PRO A 75 -1.54 11.19 -8.54
N PHE A 76 -0.84 10.10 -8.84
CA PHE A 76 -0.43 9.08 -7.89
C PHE A 76 0.48 9.60 -6.76
N TYR A 77 1.19 10.73 -6.96
CA TYR A 77 2.04 11.28 -5.89
C TYR A 77 1.22 11.79 -4.70
N LEU A 78 0.07 12.46 -4.95
CA LEU A 78 -0.80 12.93 -3.88
C LEU A 78 -1.36 11.78 -3.06
N VAL A 79 -1.74 10.69 -3.74
CA VAL A 79 -2.23 9.48 -3.07
C VAL A 79 -1.11 8.75 -2.33
N ALA A 80 0.11 8.73 -2.87
CA ALA A 80 1.27 8.14 -2.19
C ALA A 80 1.63 8.89 -0.90
N ILE A 81 1.68 10.23 -0.92
CA ILE A 81 1.90 11.01 0.32
C ILE A 81 0.77 10.77 1.32
N PHE A 82 -0.49 10.81 0.86
CA PHE A 82 -1.63 10.58 1.73
C PHE A 82 -1.59 9.20 2.37
N PHE A 83 -1.20 8.16 1.62
CA PHE A 83 -1.01 6.82 2.15
C PHE A 83 0.08 6.79 3.23
N ILE A 84 1.24 7.43 2.99
CA ILE A 84 2.31 7.49 3.99
C ILE A 84 1.84 8.17 5.28
N VAL A 85 1.13 9.30 5.16
CA VAL A 85 0.60 10.01 6.33
C VAL A 85 -0.41 9.12 7.05
N PHE A 86 -1.41 8.57 6.35
CA PHE A 86 -2.41 7.72 6.98
C PHE A 86 -1.83 6.44 7.62
N ASP A 87 -0.83 5.83 6.99
CA ASP A 87 -0.11 4.66 7.52
C ASP A 87 0.62 4.98 8.82
N VAL A 88 1.30 6.13 8.89
CA VAL A 88 1.90 6.61 10.14
C VAL A 88 0.84 6.88 11.19
N GLU A 89 -0.29 7.48 10.84
CA GLU A 89 -1.33 7.82 11.81
C GLU A 89 -2.03 6.57 12.37
N MET A 90 -2.07 5.49 11.60
CA MET A 90 -2.59 4.19 12.02
C MET A 90 -1.81 3.59 13.19
N ILE A 91 -0.50 3.84 13.29
CA ILE A 91 0.32 3.37 14.43
C ILE A 91 -0.19 3.94 15.75
N PHE A 92 -0.69 5.18 15.76
CA PHE A 92 -1.22 5.83 16.97
C PHE A 92 -2.57 5.23 17.37
N VAL A 93 -3.44 4.94 16.39
CA VAL A 93 -4.71 4.25 16.64
C VAL A 93 -4.46 2.85 17.20
N VAL A 94 -3.53 2.09 16.62
CA VAL A 94 -3.17 0.75 17.11
C VAL A 94 -2.54 0.82 18.50
N SER A 95 -1.66 1.78 18.75
CA SER A 95 -1.04 1.98 20.07
C SER A 95 -2.10 2.27 21.15
N TRP A 96 -3.09 3.11 20.83
CA TRP A 96 -4.25 3.31 21.70
C TRP A 96 -5.08 2.02 21.86
N ALA A 97 -5.34 1.29 20.78
CA ALA A 97 -6.13 0.07 20.81
C ALA A 97 -5.48 -1.03 21.68
N VAL A 98 -4.15 -1.12 21.68
CA VAL A 98 -3.41 -2.05 22.57
C VAL A 98 -3.53 -1.64 24.04
N ALA A 99 -3.67 -0.35 24.35
CA ALA A 99 -3.75 0.18 25.70
C ALA A 99 -5.17 0.60 26.13
N TYR A 100 -6.21 0.20 25.39
CA TYR A 100 -7.57 0.72 25.55
C TYR A 100 -8.14 0.47 26.96
N ASP A 101 -7.78 -0.66 27.55
CA ASP A 101 -8.18 -1.13 28.87
C ASP A 101 -7.67 -0.22 30.01
N ARG A 102 -6.49 0.40 29.82
CA ARG A 102 -5.85 1.28 30.80
C ARG A 102 -6.29 2.73 30.71
N LEU A 103 -6.75 3.17 29.53
CA LEU A 103 -7.01 4.59 29.25
C LEU A 103 -8.48 4.99 29.45
N GLY A 104 -9.42 4.04 29.42
CA GLY A 104 -10.85 4.27 29.63
C GLY A 104 -11.45 5.36 28.71
N TRP A 105 -12.45 6.09 29.21
CA TRP A 105 -13.16 7.13 28.45
C TRP A 105 -12.27 8.30 28.01
N GLY A 106 -11.22 8.62 28.78
CA GLY A 106 -10.28 9.68 28.44
C GLY A 106 -9.48 9.37 27.18
N GLY A 107 -8.92 8.16 27.08
CA GLY A 107 -8.24 7.74 25.85
C GLY A 107 -9.19 7.59 24.68
N PHE A 108 -10.41 7.13 24.91
CA PHE A 108 -11.43 7.08 23.86
C PHE A 108 -11.69 8.47 23.26
N ALA A 109 -11.85 9.50 24.09
CA ALA A 109 -12.04 10.87 23.60
C ALA A 109 -10.82 11.38 22.80
N GLN A 110 -9.60 11.05 23.23
CA GLN A 110 -8.36 11.41 22.54
C GLN A 110 -8.26 10.75 21.16
N VAL A 111 -8.49 9.43 21.06
CA VAL A 111 -8.43 8.73 19.77
C VAL A 111 -9.58 9.16 18.85
N ALA A 112 -10.77 9.43 19.39
CA ALA A 112 -11.90 9.91 18.61
C ALA A 112 -11.63 11.29 18.02
N PHE A 113 -11.05 12.20 18.82
CA PHE A 113 -10.62 13.51 18.33
C PHE A 113 -9.52 13.40 17.27
N PHE A 114 -8.55 12.51 17.47
CA PHE A 114 -7.50 12.25 16.50
C PHE A 114 -8.05 11.70 15.17
N ILE A 115 -8.93 10.69 15.21
CA ILE A 115 -9.62 10.16 14.03
C ILE A 115 -10.44 11.24 13.33
N LEU A 116 -11.11 12.11 14.09
CA LEU A 116 -11.87 13.23 13.52
C LEU A 116 -10.97 14.16 12.70
N ILE A 117 -9.77 14.50 13.18
CA ILE A 117 -8.81 15.32 12.44
C ILE A 117 -8.39 14.61 11.14
N LEU A 118 -8.06 13.31 11.20
CA LEU A 118 -7.72 12.52 10.00
C LEU A 118 -8.85 12.54 8.97
N PHE A 119 -10.09 12.38 9.46
CA PHE A 119 -11.28 12.39 8.62
C PHE A 119 -11.50 13.75 7.95
N LEU A 120 -11.28 14.86 8.68
CA LEU A 120 -11.33 16.20 8.09
C LEU A 120 -10.24 16.40 7.02
N GLY A 121 -9.03 15.93 7.26
CA GLY A 121 -7.94 15.95 6.27
C GLY A 121 -8.29 15.18 5.00
N LEU A 122 -8.88 13.99 5.14
CA LEU A 122 -9.37 13.19 4.03
C LEU A 122 -10.49 13.90 3.24
N ILE A 123 -11.48 14.48 3.93
CA ILE A 123 -12.55 15.26 3.28
C ILE A 123 -11.97 16.44 2.50
N HIS A 124 -11.01 17.16 3.08
CA HIS A 124 -10.37 18.29 2.42
C HIS A 124 -9.66 17.86 1.13
N LEU A 125 -8.88 16.78 1.20
CA LEU A 125 -8.17 16.24 0.04
C LEU A 125 -9.14 15.78 -1.06
N TRP A 126 -10.22 15.11 -0.67
CA TRP A 126 -11.28 14.68 -1.58
C TRP A 126 -11.94 15.87 -2.28
N LYS A 127 -12.30 16.91 -1.53
CA LYS A 127 -12.88 18.15 -2.11
C LYS A 127 -11.92 18.92 -3.01
N THR A 128 -10.62 18.82 -2.78
CA THR A 128 -9.59 19.48 -3.60
C THR A 128 -9.31 18.73 -4.92
N GLY A 129 -9.93 17.55 -5.11
CA GLY A 129 -9.70 16.71 -6.28
C GLY A 129 -8.35 16.00 -6.24
N GLY A 130 -7.72 15.88 -5.07
CA GLY A 130 -6.48 15.11 -4.89
C GLY A 130 -6.67 13.61 -5.11
N LEU A 131 -7.93 13.15 -5.11
CA LEU A 131 -8.36 11.79 -5.43
C LEU A 131 -9.08 11.71 -6.80
N ASP A 132 -9.05 12.75 -7.63
CA ASP A 132 -9.75 12.69 -8.91
C ASP A 132 -8.93 11.88 -9.93
N TRP A 133 -9.53 10.77 -10.38
CA TRP A 133 -8.96 9.87 -11.38
C TRP A 133 -9.70 10.07 -12.70
N GLY A 134 -9.10 10.80 -13.64
CA GLY A 134 -9.65 10.90 -14.99
C GLY A 134 -8.96 11.94 -15.86
N PRO A 135 -8.93 11.76 -17.19
CA PRO A 135 -8.53 12.82 -18.10
C PRO A 135 -9.47 14.01 -17.88
N ARG A 136 -8.95 15.13 -17.38
CA ARG A 136 -9.66 16.40 -17.53
C ARG A 136 -9.66 16.71 -19.02
N ALA A 137 -10.73 16.28 -19.70
CA ALA A 137 -10.94 16.59 -21.10
C ALA A 137 -10.86 18.11 -21.24
N ARG A 138 -9.73 18.59 -21.77
CA ARG A 138 -9.59 19.98 -22.17
C ARG A 138 -10.60 20.15 -23.28
N SER A 139 -11.73 20.78 -22.99
CA SER A 139 -12.70 21.18 -24.00
C SER A 139 -11.97 22.13 -24.95
N LEU A 140 -11.50 21.59 -26.07
CA LEU A 140 -10.96 22.41 -27.14
C LEU A 140 -12.11 23.30 -27.63
N PRO A 141 -11.90 24.62 -27.78
CA PRO A 141 -12.95 25.50 -28.24
C PRO A 141 -13.43 25.04 -29.62
N SER A 142 -14.75 24.84 -29.72
CA SER A 142 -15.46 24.50 -30.95
C SER A 142 -15.03 25.48 -32.04
N LYS A 143 -14.49 24.95 -33.14
CA LYS A 143 -13.98 25.68 -34.30
C LYS A 143 -15.09 26.36 -35.12
N ARG A 144 -16.20 26.77 -34.49
CA ARG A 144 -17.33 27.50 -35.10
C ARG A 144 -17.18 29.02 -35.06
N GLU A 145 -16.24 29.57 -34.31
CA GLU A 145 -15.99 31.03 -34.24
C GLU A 145 -14.88 31.54 -35.18
N ARG A 146 -14.30 30.67 -36.03
CA ARG A 146 -13.24 31.05 -36.98
C ARG A 146 -13.72 31.20 -38.42
N MET A 147 -15.03 31.14 -38.65
CA MET A 147 -15.65 31.22 -39.98
C MET A 147 -16.83 32.22 -40.00
N GLU A 148 -16.73 33.29 -39.21
CA GLU A 148 -17.53 34.51 -39.37
C GLU A 148 -16.59 35.71 -39.56
#